data_AF-A0A7Y5ATY0-F1
#
_entry.id   AF-A0A7Y5ATY0-F1
#
_cell.length_a   1.000
_cell.length_b   1.000
_cell.length_c   1.000
_cell.angle_alpha   90.00
_cell.angle_beta   90.00
_cell.angle_gamma   90.00
#
_symmetry.space_group_name_H-M   'P 1'
#
loop_
_entity.id
_entity.type
_entity.pdbx_description
1 polymer ?
#
loop_
_entity_poly.entity_id
_entity_poly.type
_entity_poly.pdbx_seq_one_letter_code
_entity_poly.pdbx_strand_id
1 'polypeptide(L)'
;MSKLLSVFFIILVVFLSGCSKPGLELAEEQYGIKWPLTVPSGYVECKNNSVVFHANGKTYGVNGLAKSRGYSSIDEIWKVDPAFVEMAEAVAKIDKISVDEALKSMGPPSKISIGPILESGLKLCK
;
A
#
# COMPACT_ATOMS: atom_id res chain seq x y z
N MET A 1 -31.54 48.83 -31.53
CA MET A 1 -30.43 49.81 -31.64
C MET A 1 -29.62 49.67 -30.35
N SER A 2 -28.32 49.42 -30.26
CA SER A 2 -27.22 49.27 -31.19
C SER A 2 -26.09 48.63 -30.35
N LYS A 3 -25.49 47.53 -30.83
CA LYS A 3 -24.03 47.35 -31.03
C LYS A 3 -23.10 47.67 -29.83
N LEU A 4 -22.40 46.69 -29.24
CA LEU A 4 -21.17 46.01 -29.71
C LEU A 4 -19.97 46.42 -28.82
N LEU A 5 -19.09 45.45 -28.60
CA LEU A 5 -17.64 45.57 -28.34
C LEU A 5 -17.12 45.81 -26.91
N SER A 6 -16.71 44.71 -26.28
CA SER A 6 -15.36 44.51 -25.68
C SER A 6 -15.28 43.00 -25.37
N VAL A 7 -14.90 42.13 -26.32
CA VAL A 7 -13.53 41.81 -26.76
C VAL A 7 -12.52 41.82 -25.60
N PHE A 8 -11.82 40.70 -25.45
CA PHE A 8 -10.77 40.39 -24.47
C PHE A 8 -11.24 39.98 -23.07
N PHE A 9 -11.63 38.71 -22.95
CA PHE A 9 -10.90 37.82 -22.03
C PHE A 9 -11.05 36.36 -22.51
N ILE A 10 -10.35 36.06 -23.61
CA ILE A 10 -9.95 34.69 -23.93
C ILE A 10 -8.90 34.31 -22.88
N ILE A 11 -9.32 33.87 -21.69
CA ILE A 11 -8.50 32.95 -20.91
C ILE A 11 -8.98 31.56 -21.32
N LEU A 12 -8.31 31.06 -22.35
CA LEU A 12 -8.20 29.65 -22.66
C LEU A 12 -7.56 28.98 -21.44
N VAL A 13 -8.37 28.56 -20.47
CA VAL A 13 -7.93 27.60 -19.44
C VAL A 13 -7.75 26.28 -20.17
N VAL A 14 -6.55 26.09 -20.71
CA VAL A 14 -6.07 24.79 -21.19
C VAL A 14 -5.97 23.91 -19.95
N PHE A 15 -7.06 23.20 -19.63
CA PHE A 15 -6.99 22.04 -18.76
C PHE A 15 -6.12 21.00 -19.49
N LEU A 16 -4.82 21.01 -19.19
CA LEU A 16 -3.92 19.92 -19.52
C LEU A 16 -4.38 18.70 -18.69
N SER A 17 -5.39 18.00 -19.19
CA SER A 17 -5.77 16.66 -18.73
C SER A 17 -4.68 15.69 -19.17
N GLY A 18 -3.50 15.79 -18.55
CA GLY A 18 -2.48 14.76 -18.65
C GLY A 18 -3.02 13.50 -17.98
N CYS A 19 -3.47 12.54 -18.78
CA CYS A 19 -3.82 11.19 -18.32
C CYS A 19 -2.55 10.48 -17.81
N SER A 20 -2.13 10.82 -16.59
CA SER A 20 -1.30 9.92 -15.80
C SER A 20 -2.20 8.74 -15.42
N LYS A 21 -1.75 7.50 -15.64
CA LYS A 21 -2.53 6.31 -15.23
C LYS A 21 -2.90 6.50 -13.75
N PRO A 22 -4.19 6.63 -13.40
CA PRO A 22 -4.54 6.91 -12.03
C PRO A 22 -4.22 5.65 -11.22
N GLY A 23 -3.27 5.76 -10.32
CA GLY A 23 -3.19 4.88 -9.18
C GLY A 23 -4.46 4.95 -8.33
N LEU A 24 -4.54 4.04 -7.37
CA LEU A 24 -5.73 3.81 -6.56
C LEU A 24 -5.42 4.12 -5.10
N GLU A 25 -6.26 4.93 -4.47
CA GLU A 25 -6.20 5.13 -3.02
C GLU A 25 -6.82 3.92 -2.31
N LEU A 26 -6.07 3.37 -1.36
CA LEU A 26 -6.49 2.25 -0.52
C LEU A 26 -6.37 2.66 0.96
N ALA A 27 -7.35 2.27 1.76
CA ALA A 27 -7.42 2.66 3.16
C ALA A 27 -7.94 1.54 4.05
N GLU A 28 -7.53 1.55 5.32
CA GLU A 28 -7.91 0.57 6.34
C GLU A 28 -9.43 0.44 6.48
N GLU A 29 -10.17 1.54 6.33
CA GLU A 29 -11.63 1.58 6.40
C GLU A 29 -12.31 0.67 5.35
N GLN A 30 -11.65 0.42 4.20
CA GLN A 30 -12.18 -0.44 3.14
C GLN A 30 -11.99 -1.93 3.44
N TYR A 31 -11.04 -2.29 4.30
CA TYR A 31 -10.60 -3.68 4.52
C TYR A 31 -10.73 -4.15 5.97
N GLY A 32 -10.89 -3.23 6.93
CA GLY A 32 -10.92 -3.51 8.36
C GLY A 32 -9.71 -4.33 8.80
N ILE A 33 -9.98 -5.43 9.53
CA ILE A 33 -8.93 -6.34 10.03
C ILE A 33 -8.06 -6.98 8.94
N LYS A 34 -8.49 -6.94 7.67
CA LYS A 34 -7.71 -7.46 6.53
C LYS A 34 -6.71 -6.45 5.98
N TRP A 35 -6.71 -5.22 6.48
CA TRP A 35 -5.74 -4.20 6.08
C TRP A 35 -4.32 -4.61 6.52
N PRO A 36 -3.38 -4.83 5.57
CA PRO A 36 -2.11 -5.47 5.91
C PRO A 36 -1.04 -4.48 6.40
N LEU A 37 -1.29 -3.17 6.37
CA LEU A 37 -0.26 -2.16 6.64
C LEU A 37 -0.51 -1.42 7.96
N THR A 38 0.57 -0.95 8.58
CA THR A 38 0.52 -0.15 9.83
C THR A 38 0.10 1.29 9.61
N VAL A 39 0.20 1.79 8.38
CA VAL A 39 -0.32 3.11 7.97
C VAL A 39 -1.80 3.01 7.63
N PRO A 40 -2.64 4.00 7.99
CA PRO A 40 -4.10 3.89 7.81
C PRO A 40 -4.53 3.93 6.33
N SER A 41 -3.73 4.53 5.45
CA SER A 41 -4.02 4.60 4.02
C SER A 41 -2.77 4.83 3.19
N GLY A 42 -2.93 4.75 1.87
CA GLY A 42 -1.94 5.17 0.92
C GLY A 42 -2.40 4.97 -0.52
N TYR A 43 -1.49 5.21 -1.44
CA TYR A 43 -1.77 5.20 -2.87
C TYR A 43 -0.99 4.10 -3.56
N VAL A 44 -1.68 3.16 -4.21
CA VAL A 44 -1.05 2.11 -5.02
C VAL A 44 -0.96 2.56 -6.48
N GLU A 45 0.20 2.35 -7.08
CA GLU A 45 0.49 2.71 -8.47
C GLU A 45 1.22 1.55 -9.15
N CYS A 46 1.06 1.42 -10.47
CA CYS A 46 1.94 0.57 -11.27
C CYS A 46 2.80 1.41 -12.23
N LYS A 47 4.12 1.31 -12.07
CA LYS A 47 5.12 1.98 -12.93
C LYS A 47 6.01 0.95 -13.61
N ASN A 48 5.91 0.81 -14.92
CA ASN A 48 6.72 -0.15 -15.70
C ASN A 48 6.69 -1.58 -15.10
N ASN A 49 5.49 -2.08 -14.73
CA ASN A 49 5.25 -3.36 -14.04
C ASN A 49 5.74 -3.47 -12.58
N SER A 50 6.29 -2.39 -12.00
CA SER A 50 6.52 -2.31 -10.56
C SER A 50 5.26 -1.85 -9.86
N VAL A 51 4.71 -2.70 -8.99
CA VAL A 51 3.65 -2.30 -8.07
C VAL A 51 4.30 -1.63 -6.89
N VAL A 52 3.96 -0.36 -6.67
CA VAL A 52 4.47 0.44 -5.56
C VAL A 52 3.32 0.99 -4.73
N PHE A 53 3.58 1.19 -3.45
CA PHE A 53 2.66 1.80 -2.51
C PHE A 53 3.30 3.05 -1.92
N HIS A 54 2.58 4.16 -1.93
CA HIS A 54 3.04 5.45 -1.42
C HIS A 54 2.32 5.78 -0.12
N ALA A 55 3.07 6.01 0.95
CA ALA A 55 2.53 6.42 2.24
C ALA A 55 3.57 7.22 3.03
N ASN A 56 3.11 8.25 3.74
CA ASN A 56 3.96 9.11 4.59
C ASN A 56 5.22 9.64 3.87
N GLY A 57 5.08 10.02 2.60
CA GLY A 57 6.19 10.55 1.78
C GLY A 57 7.23 9.51 1.33
N LYS A 58 6.98 8.23 1.56
CA LYS A 58 7.87 7.12 1.18
C LYS A 58 7.18 6.18 0.18
N THR A 59 7.96 5.69 -0.78
CA THR A 59 7.51 4.72 -1.78
C THR A 59 8.07 3.34 -1.44
N TYR A 60 7.17 2.36 -1.33
CA TYR A 60 7.47 0.98 -0.98
C TYR A 60 7.21 0.06 -2.18
N GLY A 61 8.11 -0.88 -2.43
CA GLY A 61 7.93 -1.91 -3.44
C GLY A 61 7.05 -3.04 -2.92
N VAL A 62 5.95 -3.32 -3.62
CA VAL A 62 4.98 -4.36 -3.23
C VAL A 62 5.28 -5.69 -3.92
N ASN A 63 5.75 -5.66 -5.18
CA ASN A 63 6.12 -6.86 -5.92
C ASN A 63 7.64 -7.03 -6.05
N GLY A 64 8.06 -8.23 -6.48
CA GLY A 64 9.48 -8.58 -6.63
C GLY A 64 10.23 -7.64 -7.58
N LEU A 65 9.59 -7.18 -8.66
CA LEU A 65 10.20 -6.26 -9.61
C LEU A 65 10.40 -4.86 -9.01
N ALA A 66 9.46 -4.36 -8.20
CA ALA A 66 9.68 -3.12 -7.47
C ALA A 66 10.86 -3.27 -6.49
N LYS A 67 10.91 -4.37 -5.75
CA LYS A 67 12.05 -4.66 -4.86
C LYS A 67 13.39 -4.68 -5.62
N SER A 68 13.45 -5.35 -6.78
CA SER A 68 14.69 -5.40 -7.58
C SER A 68 15.10 -4.05 -8.19
N ARG A 69 14.20 -3.07 -8.21
CA ARG A 69 14.47 -1.69 -8.64
C ARG A 69 14.86 -0.75 -7.50
N GLY A 70 15.01 -1.27 -6.28
CA GLY A 70 15.52 -0.51 -5.15
C GLY A 70 14.47 0.35 -4.42
N TYR A 71 13.17 0.11 -4.66
CA TYR A 71 12.14 0.71 -3.80
C TYR A 71 12.26 0.18 -2.37
N SER A 72 11.83 0.98 -1.40
CA SER A 72 11.85 0.62 0.02
C SER A 72 11.08 -0.68 0.29
N SER A 73 11.48 -1.46 1.29
CA SER A 73 10.77 -2.70 1.60
C SER A 73 9.42 -2.41 2.23
N ILE A 74 8.35 -2.99 1.70
CA ILE A 74 7.03 -2.92 2.31
C ILE A 74 7.00 -3.55 3.71
N ASP A 75 7.94 -4.45 4.02
CA ASP A 75 8.09 -5.11 5.33
C ASP A 75 8.19 -4.12 6.49
N GLU A 76 8.72 -2.92 6.25
CA GLU A 76 8.85 -1.85 7.25
C GLU A 76 7.49 -1.39 7.80
N ILE A 77 6.42 -1.53 7.01
CA ILE A 77 5.06 -1.13 7.37
C ILE A 77 4.08 -2.31 7.32
N TRP A 78 4.56 -3.55 7.22
CA TRP A 78 3.72 -4.73 7.09
C TRP A 78 3.33 -5.30 8.47
N LYS A 79 2.02 -5.28 8.79
CA LYS A 79 1.45 -5.81 10.04
C LYS A 79 1.75 -7.30 10.20
N VAL A 80 2.23 -7.67 11.39
CA VAL A 80 2.27 -9.07 11.85
C VAL A 80 0.84 -9.59 11.93
N ASP A 81 0.65 -10.83 11.52
CA ASP A 81 -0.63 -11.53 11.67
C ASP A 81 -0.86 -11.81 13.16
N PRO A 82 -1.95 -11.31 13.77
CA PRO A 82 -2.29 -11.59 15.17
C PRO A 82 -2.34 -13.09 15.48
N ALA A 83 -2.75 -13.93 14.51
CA ALA A 83 -2.81 -15.38 14.69
C ALA A 83 -1.42 -16.00 14.96
N PHE A 84 -0.34 -15.39 14.47
CA PHE A 84 1.02 -15.84 14.78
C PHE A 84 1.36 -15.63 16.27
N VAL A 85 0.94 -14.48 16.82
CA VAL A 85 1.16 -14.14 18.23
C VAL A 85 0.31 -15.04 19.13
N GLU A 86 -0.95 -15.26 18.77
CA GLU A 86 -1.85 -16.17 19.50
C GLU A 86 -1.29 -17.61 19.55
N MET A 87 -0.71 -18.08 18.44
CA MET A 87 -0.05 -19.38 18.41
C MET A 87 1.19 -19.41 19.32
N ALA A 88 2.00 -18.34 19.32
CA ALA A 88 3.16 -18.25 20.19
C ALA A 88 2.79 -18.24 21.67
N GLU A 89 1.69 -17.58 22.04
CA GLU A 89 1.14 -17.61 23.39
C GLU A 89 0.69 -19.02 23.79
N ALA A 90 0.05 -19.75 22.88
CA ALA A 90 -0.36 -21.14 23.10
C ALA A 90 0.85 -22.06 23.31
N VAL A 91 1.89 -21.93 22.48
CA VAL A 91 3.15 -22.68 22.61
C VAL A 91 3.84 -22.36 23.94
N ALA A 92 3.98 -21.07 24.27
CA ALA A 92 4.60 -20.62 25.52
C ALA A 92 3.93 -21.24 26.76
N LYS A 93 2.60 -21.34 26.75
CA LYS A 93 1.83 -21.97 27.82
C LYS A 93 2.07 -23.47 27.92
N ILE A 94 2.15 -24.17 26.79
CA ILE A 94 2.34 -25.64 26.75
C ILE A 94 3.75 -25.99 27.21
N ASP A 95 4.75 -25.31 26.66
CA ASP A 95 6.17 -25.62 26.89
C ASP A 95 6.72 -24.94 28.15
N LYS A 96 5.91 -24.09 28.82
CA LYS A 96 6.27 -23.31 30.01
C LYS A 96 7.49 -22.42 29.79
N ILE A 97 7.57 -21.83 28.59
CA ILE A 97 8.58 -20.86 28.20
C ILE A 97 7.95 -19.47 28.08
N SER A 98 8.77 -18.45 27.87
CA SER A 98 8.26 -17.09 27.60
C SER A 98 7.67 -16.99 26.18
N VAL A 99 6.74 -16.05 25.97
CA VAL A 99 6.21 -15.75 24.62
C VAL A 99 7.35 -15.34 23.68
N ASP A 100 8.32 -14.57 24.15
CA ASP A 100 9.50 -14.17 23.36
C ASP A 100 10.35 -15.36 22.92
N GLU A 101 10.45 -16.40 23.76
CA GLU A 101 11.17 -17.63 23.42
C GLU A 101 10.39 -18.48 22.42
N ALA A 102 9.07 -18.58 22.57
CA ALA A 102 8.19 -19.22 21.60
C ALA A 102 8.23 -18.53 20.22
N LEU A 103 8.18 -17.19 20.20
CA LEU A 103 8.30 -16.42 18.96
C LEU A 103 9.64 -16.68 18.25
N LYS A 104 10.75 -16.80 19.00
CA LYS A 104 12.07 -17.12 18.44
C LYS A 104 12.15 -18.53 17.87
N SER A 105 11.43 -19.49 18.43
CA SER A 105 11.45 -20.88 17.97
C SER A 105 10.54 -21.14 16.76
N MET A 106 9.53 -20.30 16.55
CA MET A 106 8.56 -20.42 15.46
C MET A 106 9.03 -19.87 14.11
N GLY A 107 10.19 -19.20 14.06
CA GLY A 107 10.72 -18.56 12.86
C GLY A 107 10.17 -17.15 12.63
N PRO A 108 10.33 -16.59 11.41
CA PRO A 108 9.85 -15.24 11.11
C PRO A 108 8.34 -15.12 11.30
N PRO A 109 7.84 -13.99 11.83
CA PRO A 109 6.42 -13.81 12.06
C PRO A 109 5.64 -13.78 10.75
N SER A 110 4.53 -14.52 10.71
CA SER A 110 3.56 -14.40 9.64
C SER A 110 3.02 -12.97 9.58
N LYS A 111 2.66 -12.53 8.38
CA LYS A 111 2.14 -11.19 8.11
C LYS A 111 0.74 -11.30 7.52
N ILE A 112 -0.12 -10.32 7.80
CA ILE A 112 -1.46 -10.24 7.17
C ILE A 112 -1.28 -10.20 5.66
N SER A 113 -2.04 -10.97 4.87
CA SER A 113 -1.81 -11.07 3.42
C SER A 113 -1.76 -9.69 2.72
N ILE A 114 -0.68 -9.44 1.96
CA ILE A 114 -0.51 -8.23 1.13
C ILE A 114 -1.36 -8.28 -0.16
N GLY A 115 -2.03 -9.41 -0.41
CA GLY A 115 -2.82 -9.68 -1.62
C GLY A 115 -3.71 -8.53 -2.07
N PRO A 116 -4.53 -7.90 -1.20
CA PRO A 116 -5.41 -6.81 -1.62
C PRO A 116 -4.69 -5.62 -2.27
N ILE A 117 -3.49 -5.27 -1.77
CA ILE A 117 -2.68 -4.18 -2.32
C ILE A 117 -1.99 -4.63 -3.61
N LEU A 118 -1.39 -5.82 -3.59
CA LEU A 118 -0.70 -6.38 -4.75
C LEU A 118 -1.65 -6.54 -5.94
N GLU A 119 -2.82 -7.15 -5.74
CA GLU A 119 -3.83 -7.36 -6.78
C GLU A 119 -4.38 -6.05 -7.33
N SER A 120 -4.64 -5.08 -6.46
CA SER A 120 -5.06 -3.73 -6.86
C SER A 120 -4.02 -3.07 -7.75
N GLY A 121 -2.75 -3.16 -7.38
CA GLY A 121 -1.64 -2.62 -8.17
C GLY A 121 -1.42 -3.37 -9.50
N LEU A 122 -1.51 -4.70 -9.51
CA LEU A 122 -1.38 -5.49 -10.74
C LEU A 122 -2.46 -5.16 -11.77
N LYS A 123 -3.69 -4.86 -11.33
CA LYS A 123 -4.77 -4.39 -12.23
C LYS A 123 -4.45 -3.05 -12.92
N LEU A 124 -3.54 -2.26 -12.36
CA LEU A 124 -3.06 -1.01 -12.94
C LEU A 124 -1.89 -1.20 -13.92
N CYS A 125 -1.22 -2.35 -13.87
CA CYS A 125 -0.18 -2.72 -14.83
C CYS A 125 -0.82 -3.13 -16.16
N LYS A 126 -1.04 -2.14 -17.03
CA LYS A 126 -1.48 -2.30 -18.42
C LYS A 126 -0.35 -1.98 -19.37
#